data_AF-A0A443RWB8-F1
#
_entry.id   AF-A0A443RWB8-F1
#
_cell.length_a   1.000
_cell.length_b   1.000
_cell.length_c   1.000
_cell.angle_alpha   90.00
_cell.angle_beta   90.00
_cell.angle_gamma   90.00
#
_symmetry.space_group_name_H-M   'P 1'
#
loop_
_entity.id
_entity.type
_entity.pdbx_description
1 polymer ?
#
loop_
_entity_poly.entity_id
_entity_poly.type
_entity_poly.pdbx_seq_one_letter_code
_entity_poly.pdbx_strand_id
1 'polypeptide(L)'
;MVSFRFVFSRNTQISSAAEYLKGLPSHNETNFTRFQADSSCKGSKKPSVYLQTKEHTGEQIITTEKTNILLRYLHQQWDKKNTLKKREKSKDDSEVGVARKRQRFENSDSSKHD
;
A
#
# COMPACT_ATOMS: atom_id res chain seq x y z
N MET A 1 47.12 57.36 -2.66
CA MET A 1 46.79 55.95 -2.97
C MET A 1 45.54 55.60 -2.17
N VAL A 2 44.39 55.46 -2.82
CA VAL A 2 43.11 55.23 -2.13
C VAL A 2 42.95 53.72 -1.95
N SER A 3 42.96 53.26 -0.70
CA SER A 3 42.82 51.83 -0.38
C SER A 3 41.34 51.47 -0.29
N PHE A 4 40.81 50.84 -1.34
CA PHE A 4 39.48 50.22 -1.30
C PHE A 4 39.57 48.87 -0.58
N ARG A 5 38.94 48.75 0.59
CA ARG A 5 38.67 47.45 1.22
C ARG A 5 37.31 46.95 0.76
N PHE A 6 37.32 45.87 0.00
CA PHE A 6 36.12 45.11 -0.33
C PHE A 6 35.78 44.22 0.88
N VAL A 7 34.68 44.51 1.58
CA VAL A 7 34.16 43.64 2.64
C VAL A 7 33.24 42.62 1.98
N PHE A 8 33.71 41.38 1.85
CA PHE A 8 32.86 40.28 1.42
C PHE A 8 31.98 39.84 2.60
N SER A 9 30.71 40.22 2.56
CA SER A 9 29.69 39.76 3.51
C SER A 9 29.37 38.29 3.25
N ARG A 10 29.94 37.38 4.05
CA ARG A 10 29.51 35.98 4.10
C ARG A 10 28.23 35.88 4.93
N ASN A 11 27.09 36.18 4.33
CA ASN A 11 25.81 35.67 4.82
C ASN A 11 25.50 34.38 4.09
N THR A 12 26.10 33.29 4.57
CA THR A 12 25.65 31.93 4.27
C THR A 12 25.27 31.33 5.61
N GLN A 13 23.98 31.17 5.87
CA GLN A 13 23.49 30.25 6.90
C GLN A 13 23.93 28.85 6.47
N ILE A 14 25.11 28.42 6.92
CA ILE A 14 25.60 27.05 6.73
C ILE A 14 24.95 26.25 7.85
N SER A 15 23.65 25.95 7.72
CA SER A 15 23.06 24.85 8.48
C SER A 15 23.78 23.59 8.00
N SER A 16 24.57 23.00 8.90
CA SER A 16 25.37 21.82 8.61
C SER A 16 24.46 20.69 8.15
N ALA A 17 24.88 19.92 7.13
CA ALA A 17 24.15 18.74 6.66
C ALA A 17 23.74 17.79 7.80
N ALA A 18 24.51 17.77 8.90
CA ALA A 18 24.24 17.01 10.11
C ALA A 18 22.89 17.36 10.78
N GLU A 19 22.42 18.61 10.67
CA GLU A 19 21.14 19.02 11.26
C GLU A 19 19.93 18.41 10.57
N TYR A 20 20.07 18.04 9.29
CA TYR A 20 19.04 17.34 8.51
C TYR A 20 19.12 15.81 8.67
N LEU A 21 20.24 15.29 9.17
CA LEU A 21 20.48 13.86 9.36
C LEU A 21 20.18 13.38 10.79
N LYS A 22 19.81 14.28 11.70
CA LYS A 22 19.39 13.92 13.07
C LYS A 22 17.99 13.31 13.07
N GLY A 23 17.74 12.39 13.99
CA GLY A 23 16.40 11.84 14.23
C GLY A 23 15.88 10.89 13.15
N LEU A 24 16.76 10.21 12.41
CA LEU A 24 16.35 9.15 11.49
C LEU A 24 15.59 8.03 12.24
N PRO A 25 14.59 7.39 11.60
CA PRO A 25 13.83 6.34 12.25
C PRO A 25 14.72 5.20 12.76
N SER A 26 14.53 4.83 14.03
CA SER A 26 15.13 3.65 14.63
C SER A 26 14.01 2.74 15.13
N HIS A 27 13.82 1.59 14.48
CA HIS A 27 12.84 0.60 14.94
C HIS A 27 13.29 -0.06 16.26
N ASN A 28 14.60 -0.26 16.42
CA ASN A 28 15.22 -0.76 17.63
C ASN A 28 16.65 -0.21 17.72
N GLU A 29 16.94 0.56 18.77
CA GLU A 29 18.23 1.21 19.01
C GLU A 29 19.39 0.22 19.13
N THR A 30 19.12 -1.02 19.52
CA THR A 30 20.15 -2.06 19.73
C THR A 30 20.60 -2.78 18.45
N ASN A 31 19.89 -2.62 17.32
CA ASN A 31 20.15 -3.38 16.08
C ASN A 31 21.59 -3.22 15.54
N PHE A 32 22.20 -2.05 15.74
CA PHE A 32 23.52 -1.72 15.17
C PHE A 32 24.58 -1.37 16.22
N THR A 33 24.25 -1.37 17.52
CA THR A 33 25.19 -0.97 18.58
C THR A 33 26.38 -1.91 18.73
N ARG A 34 26.24 -3.17 18.31
CA ARG A 34 27.30 -4.20 18.37
C ARG A 34 27.92 -4.51 17.00
N PHE A 35 27.56 -3.77 15.95
CA PHE A 35 28.09 -3.99 14.62
C PHE A 35 29.58 -3.60 14.57
N GLN A 36 30.44 -4.50 14.09
CA GLN A 36 31.89 -4.30 13.97
C GLN A 36 32.29 -4.41 12.50
N ALA A 37 32.54 -3.27 11.84
CA ALA A 37 32.89 -3.24 10.41
C ALA A 37 34.28 -3.85 10.13
N ASP A 38 35.21 -3.71 11.08
CA ASP A 38 36.63 -4.03 10.91
C ASP A 38 37.01 -5.46 11.33
N SER A 39 36.01 -6.26 11.73
CA SER A 39 36.17 -7.69 11.96
C SER A 39 36.41 -8.37 10.61
N SER A 40 37.68 -8.34 10.19
CA SER A 40 38.30 -8.99 9.04
C SER A 40 37.49 -10.14 8.45
N CYS A 41 37.31 -10.08 7.14
CA CYS A 41 36.83 -11.06 6.17
C CYS A 41 37.30 -12.52 6.40
N LYS A 42 37.00 -13.13 7.55
CA LYS A 42 37.38 -14.49 7.94
C LYS A 42 36.22 -15.30 8.53
N GLY A 43 35.02 -14.72 8.56
CA GLY A 43 33.84 -15.33 9.17
C GLY A 43 32.58 -15.22 8.34
N SER A 44 32.65 -14.92 7.03
CA SER A 44 31.49 -14.91 6.14
C SER A 44 31.01 -16.34 5.90
N LYS A 45 30.46 -16.96 6.94
CA LYS A 45 29.67 -18.17 6.82
C LYS A 45 28.56 -17.81 5.85
N LYS A 46 28.56 -18.48 4.69
CA LYS A 46 27.44 -18.39 3.76
C LYS A 46 26.16 -18.62 4.57
N PRO A 47 25.13 -17.77 4.43
CA PRO A 47 23.84 -18.01 5.06
C PRO A 47 23.39 -19.43 4.77
N SER A 48 22.86 -20.11 5.78
CA SER A 48 22.31 -21.46 5.59
C SER A 48 21.23 -21.40 4.51
N VAL A 49 21.25 -22.38 3.60
CA VAL A 49 20.23 -22.49 2.55
C VAL A 49 18.99 -23.13 3.14
N TYR A 50 17.81 -22.58 2.84
CA TYR A 50 16.55 -23.19 3.22
C TYR A 50 16.38 -24.52 2.47
N LEU A 51 16.22 -25.61 3.22
CA LEU A 51 15.86 -26.92 2.68
C LEU A 51 14.34 -27.09 2.81
N GLN A 52 13.65 -27.11 1.67
CA GLN A 52 12.21 -27.29 1.62
C GLN A 52 11.83 -28.66 2.20
N THR A 53 10.93 -28.66 3.18
CA THR A 53 10.35 -29.88 3.77
C THR A 53 9.15 -30.35 2.93
N LYS A 54 8.68 -31.59 3.15
CA LYS A 54 7.56 -32.18 2.40
C LYS A 54 6.17 -31.66 2.79
N GLU A 55 6.10 -30.80 3.80
CA GLU A 55 4.84 -30.29 4.36
C GLU A 55 4.56 -28.90 3.76
N HIS A 56 3.46 -28.77 3.02
CA HIS A 56 2.96 -27.50 2.50
C HIS A 56 1.59 -27.24 3.12
N THR A 57 1.48 -26.18 3.93
CA THR A 57 0.18 -25.72 4.44
C THR A 57 -0.57 -25.01 3.31
N GLY A 58 -1.87 -25.30 3.17
CA GLY A 58 -2.69 -25.03 1.97
C GLY A 58 -2.38 -23.77 1.16
N GLU A 59 -2.36 -23.94 -0.16
CA GLU A 59 -2.02 -22.89 -1.13
C GLU A 59 -3.26 -22.19 -1.68
N GLN A 60 -3.22 -20.86 -1.78
CA GLN A 60 -4.14 -20.13 -2.66
C GLN A 60 -3.56 -20.12 -4.07
N ILE A 61 -4.29 -20.71 -5.02
CA ILE A 61 -3.82 -20.85 -6.40
C ILE A 61 -4.21 -19.62 -7.20
N ILE A 62 -3.22 -18.90 -7.73
CA ILE A 62 -3.46 -17.84 -8.71
C ILE A 62 -3.90 -18.50 -10.02
N THR A 63 -5.17 -18.27 -10.40
CA THR A 63 -5.73 -18.79 -11.64
C THR A 63 -5.89 -17.66 -12.65
N THR A 64 -5.40 -17.85 -13.87
CA THR A 64 -5.69 -16.97 -14.99
C THR A 64 -7.02 -17.34 -15.61
N GLU A 65 -7.86 -16.35 -15.95
CA GLU A 65 -9.07 -16.59 -16.72
C GLU A 65 -8.72 -17.21 -18.09
N LYS A 66 -9.37 -18.32 -18.43
CA LYS A 66 -9.20 -19.01 -19.72
C LYS A 66 -10.06 -18.43 -20.85
N THR A 67 -10.90 -17.43 -20.53
CA THR A 67 -11.87 -16.89 -21.48
C THR A 67 -11.18 -16.03 -22.53
N ASN A 68 -11.65 -16.12 -23.78
CA ASN A 68 -11.17 -15.24 -24.82
C ASN A 68 -11.57 -13.79 -24.51
N ILE A 69 -10.59 -12.89 -24.48
CA ILE A 69 -10.79 -11.50 -24.07
C ILE A 69 -11.84 -10.77 -24.92
N LEU A 70 -11.95 -11.11 -26.21
CA LEU A 70 -12.93 -10.51 -27.11
C LEU A 70 -14.36 -10.98 -26.77
N LEU A 71 -14.55 -12.29 -26.55
CA LEU A 71 -15.86 -12.84 -26.19
C LEU A 71 -16.35 -12.30 -24.84
N ARG A 72 -15.45 -12.22 -23.84
CA ARG A 72 -15.74 -11.61 -22.54
C ARG A 72 -16.22 -10.17 -22.70
N TYR A 73 -15.54 -9.38 -23.55
CA TYR A 73 -15.94 -8.00 -23.83
C TYR A 73 -17.31 -7.91 -24.51
N LEU A 74 -17.57 -8.73 -25.54
CA LEU A 74 -18.85 -8.71 -26.26
C LEU A 74 -20.03 -9.09 -25.36
N HIS A 75 -19.88 -10.14 -24.54
CA HIS A 75 -20.90 -10.52 -23.55
C HIS A 75 -21.13 -9.37 -22.55
N GLN A 76 -20.05 -8.77 -22.03
CA GLN A 76 -20.17 -7.66 -21.10
C GLN A 76 -20.91 -6.46 -21.72
N GLN A 77 -20.67 -6.14 -23.00
CA GLN A 77 -21.42 -5.09 -23.71
C GLN A 77 -22.89 -5.44 -23.90
N TRP A 78 -23.19 -6.70 -24.22
CA TRP A 78 -24.56 -7.16 -24.40
C TRP A 78 -25.35 -7.15 -23.07
N ASP A 79 -24.77 -7.65 -21.98
CA ASP A 79 -25.38 -7.64 -20.64
C ASP A 79 -25.63 -6.22 -20.13
N LYS A 80 -24.66 -5.32 -20.32
CA LYS A 80 -24.82 -3.88 -20.00
C LYS A 80 -25.99 -3.25 -20.76
N LYS A 81 -26.16 -3.58 -22.04
CA LYS A 81 -27.28 -3.06 -22.86
C LYS A 81 -28.63 -3.65 -22.45
N ASN A 82 -28.68 -4.89 -21.99
CA ASN A 82 -29.92 -5.55 -21.59
C ASN A 82 -30.33 -5.27 -20.14
N THR A 83 -29.39 -5.01 -19.24
CA THR A 83 -29.69 -4.53 -17.87
C THR A 83 -30.36 -3.16 -17.87
N LEU A 84 -29.97 -2.28 -18.81
CA LEU A 84 -30.65 -0.99 -19.03
C LEU A 84 -32.12 -1.17 -19.45
N LYS A 85 -32.41 -2.13 -20.34
CA LYS A 85 -33.79 -2.44 -20.77
C LYS A 85 -34.64 -3.05 -19.66
N LYS A 86 -34.06 -3.85 -18.77
CA LYS A 86 -34.78 -4.42 -17.61
C LYS A 86 -35.07 -3.39 -16.51
N ARG A 87 -34.25 -2.33 -16.37
CA ARG A 87 -34.48 -1.23 -15.40
C ARG A 87 -35.52 -0.21 -15.89
N GLU A 88 -35.65 -0.04 -17.21
CA GLU A 88 -36.69 0.83 -17.81
C GLU A 88 -38.07 0.14 -17.76
N LYS A 89 -38.14 -1.17 -18.04
CA LYS A 89 -39.41 -1.91 -18.04
C LYS A 89 -40.05 -2.06 -16.66
N SER A 90 -39.33 -1.78 -15.57
CA SER A 90 -39.91 -1.72 -14.22
C SER A 90 -40.38 -0.32 -13.80
N LYS A 91 -40.23 0.70 -14.65
CA LYS A 91 -40.64 2.08 -14.32
C LYS A 91 -41.97 2.50 -14.97
N ASP A 92 -42.49 1.71 -15.90
CA ASP A 92 -43.71 2.02 -16.67
C ASP A 92 -44.92 1.13 -16.29
N ASP A 93 -44.79 0.26 -15.30
CA ASP A 93 -45.90 -0.63 -14.90
C ASP A 93 -45.87 -0.99 -13.40
N SER A 94 -45.71 0.00 -12.52
CA SER A 94 -46.00 -0.11 -11.07
C SER A 94 -45.98 1.28 -10.41
N GLU A 95 -47.03 2.07 -10.65
CA GLU A 95 -47.66 2.77 -9.53
C GLU A 95 -47.97 1.72 -8.45
N VAL A 96 -47.76 2.06 -7.17
CA VAL A 96 -47.89 1.21 -5.97
C VAL A 96 -46.66 0.37 -5.59
N GLY A 97 -46.01 0.77 -4.49
CA GLY A 97 -45.47 -0.20 -3.52
C GLY A 97 -43.96 -0.24 -3.25
N VAL A 98 -43.50 0.64 -2.36
CA VAL A 98 -42.65 0.36 -1.18
C VAL A 98 -41.29 -0.38 -1.34
N ALA A 99 -40.29 0.17 -0.62
CA ALA A 99 -39.04 -0.45 -0.14
C ALA A 99 -37.81 -0.52 -1.08
N ARG A 100 -37.18 0.64 -1.31
CA ARG A 100 -35.72 0.71 -1.45
C ARG A 100 -35.07 0.42 -0.09
N LYS A 101 -35.00 -0.85 0.33
CA LYS A 101 -34.26 -1.25 1.55
C LYS A 101 -32.76 -1.16 1.25
N ARG A 102 -32.14 -0.07 1.70
CA ARG A 102 -30.67 0.08 1.77
C ARG A 102 -30.12 -0.99 2.72
N GLN A 103 -29.01 -1.63 2.35
CA GLN A 103 -28.24 -2.48 3.27
C GLN A 103 -27.69 -1.58 4.39
N ARG A 104 -28.30 -1.67 5.57
CA ARG A 104 -27.82 -0.99 6.79
C ARG A 104 -26.60 -1.77 7.27
N PHE A 105 -25.42 -1.16 7.19
CA PHE A 105 -24.29 -1.59 8.02
C PHE A 105 -24.65 -1.23 9.47
N GLU A 106 -24.90 -2.23 10.30
CA GLU A 106 -24.96 -2.06 11.75
C GLU A 106 -23.50 -1.94 12.24
N ASN A 107 -23.01 -0.71 12.36
CA ASN A 107 -21.92 -0.37 13.26
C ASN A 107 -22.55 0.39 14.43
N SER A 108 -22.82 -0.30 15.52
CA SER A 108 -23.06 0.31 16.83
C SER A 108 -22.26 -0.44 17.87
N ASP A 109 -21.03 0.01 18.04
CA ASP A 109 -20.27 -0.12 19.27
C ASP A 109 -20.99 0.73 20.33
N SER A 110 -21.50 0.10 21.38
CA SER A 110 -22.02 0.80 22.56
C SER A 110 -21.82 -0.04 23.82
N SER A 111 -20.81 0.36 24.56
CA SER A 111 -20.57 0.15 25.99
C SER A 111 -21.84 0.19 26.88
N LYS A 112 -21.94 -0.74 27.84
CA LYS A 112 -22.27 -0.57 29.28
C LYS A 112 -22.53 -1.95 29.91
N HIS A 113 -21.80 -2.34 30.95
CA HIS A 113 -21.99 -2.03 32.38
C HIS A 113 -22.93 -3.05 33.04
N ASP A 114 -22.34 -4.00 33.78
CA ASP A 114 -22.67 -4.35 35.16
C ASP A 114 -21.50 -5.13 35.78
#